data_AF-A0A7V5ZDT6-F1
#
_entry.id   AF-A0A7V5ZDT6-F1
#
_cell.length_a   1.000
_cell.length_b   1.000
_cell.length_c   1.000
_cell.angle_alpha   90.00
_cell.angle_beta   90.00
_cell.angle_gamma   90.00
#
_symmetry.space_group_name_H-M   'P 1'
#
loop_
_entity.id
_entity.type
_entity.pdbx_description
1 polymer ?
#
loop_
_entity_poly.entity_id
_entity_poly.type
_entity_poly.pdbx_seq_one_letter_code
_entity_poly.pdbx_strand_id
1 'polypeptide(L)' 'MVQTDVWNVRDFGAKGDGKTDDTAAFQRALDEAGKAGGGVVYAPRGNYLFTGHLVVPNGVTLKGV' A
#
# COMPACT_ATOMS: atom_id res chain seq x y z
N MET A 1 17.64 -14.49 2.24
CA MET A 1 16.57 -13.87 3.05
C MET A 1 16.69 -12.38 2.78
N VAL A 2 15.87 -11.83 1.88
CA VAL A 2 15.95 -10.40 1.51
C VAL A 2 15.03 -9.67 2.47
N GLN A 3 15.60 -8.84 3.35
CA GLN A 3 14.83 -7.82 4.06
C GLN A 3 14.45 -6.77 3.01
N THR A 4 13.35 -7.01 2.31
CA THR A 4 12.65 -5.94 1.61
C THR A 4 11.99 -5.09 2.68
N ASP A 5 12.24 -3.78 2.68
CA ASP A 5 11.42 -2.82 3.42
C ASP A 5 9.99 -2.89 2.88
N VAL A 6 9.18 -3.70 3.57
CA VAL A 6 7.79 -3.98 3.19
C VAL A 6 6.89 -3.04 3.98
N TRP A 7 6.24 -2.13 3.26
CA TRP A 7 5.25 -1.22 3.78
C TRP A 7 3.88 -1.90 3.74
N ASN A 8 3.43 -2.41 4.88
CA ASN A 8 2.15 -3.09 4.95
C ASN A 8 1.02 -2.08 5.05
N VAL A 9 0.07 -2.14 4.11
CA VAL A 9 -1.05 -1.19 4.03
C VAL A 9 -1.94 -1.19 5.28
N ARG A 10 -1.95 -2.28 6.06
CA ARG A 10 -2.69 -2.34 7.34
C ARG A 10 -2.11 -1.43 8.41
N ASP A 11 -0.80 -1.22 8.44
CA ASP A 11 -0.15 -0.29 9.36
C ASP A 11 -0.52 1.17 9.04
N PHE A 12 -0.89 1.43 7.78
CA PHE A 12 -1.42 2.72 7.32
C PHE A 12 -2.93 2.89 7.52
N GLY A 13 -3.61 1.89 8.08
CA GLY A 13 -5.05 1.92 8.37
C GLY A 13 -5.92 1.29 7.30
N ALA A 14 -5.37 0.56 6.34
CA ALA A 14 -6.18 -0.18 5.37
C ALA A 14 -6.90 -1.35 6.08
N LYS A 15 -8.23 -1.36 6.02
CA LYS A 15 -9.04 -2.43 6.59
C LYS A 15 -9.14 -3.62 5.65
N GLY A 16 -9.36 -3.37 4.36
CA GLY A 16 -9.60 -4.44 3.39
C GLY A 16 -10.90 -5.20 3.65
N ASP A 17 -11.95 -4.49 4.11
CA ASP A 17 -13.29 -5.03 4.40
C ASP A 17 -14.28 -4.89 3.22
N GLY A 18 -13.86 -4.28 2.12
CA GLY A 18 -14.64 -4.04 0.91
C GLY A 18 -15.70 -2.95 1.04
N LYS A 19 -15.70 -2.22 2.16
CA LYS A 19 -16.68 -1.17 2.48
C LYS A 19 -16.02 0.13 2.89
N THR A 20 -14.91 0.06 3.60
CA THR A 20 -14.13 1.20 4.05
C THR A 20 -13.20 1.64 2.93
N ASP A 21 -13.15 2.95 2.68
CA ASP A 21 -12.24 3.54 1.71
C ASP A 21 -10.78 3.38 2.15
N ASP A 22 -10.07 2.47 1.49
CA ASP A 22 -8.66 2.16 1.74
C ASP A 22 -7.71 3.04 0.90
N THR A 23 -8.26 3.89 0.00
CA THR A 23 -7.51 4.78 -0.88
C THR A 23 -6.49 5.64 -0.12
N ALA A 24 -6.89 6.25 1.01
CA ALA A 24 -6.01 7.12 1.79
C ALA A 24 -4.85 6.36 2.45
N ALA A 25 -5.12 5.14 2.93
CA ALA A 25 -4.11 4.29 3.54
C ALA A 25 -3.07 3.82 2.52
N PHE A 26 -3.53 3.39 1.34
CA PHE A 26 -2.64 3.00 0.25
C PHE A 26 -1.84 4.17 -0.28
N GLN A 27 -2.45 5.35 -0.44
CA GLN A 27 -1.74 6.53 -0.92
C GLN A 27 -0.62 6.94 0.04
N ARG A 28 -0.84 6.83 1.36
CA ARG A 28 0.20 7.05 2.38
C ARG A 28 1.31 6.01 2.30
N ALA A 29 0.97 4.73 2.17
CA ALA A 29 1.96 3.67 2.05
C ALA A 29 2.86 3.85 0.81
N LEU A 30 2.24 4.22 -0.32
CA LEU A 30 2.95 4.52 -1.56
C LEU A 30 3.85 5.76 -1.42
N ASP A 31 3.36 6.84 -0.81
CA ASP A 31 4.12 8.07 -0.59
C ASP A 31 5.35 7.84 0.29
N GLU A 32 5.20 7.12 1.41
CA GLU A 32 6.32 6.72 2.28
C GLU A 32 7.33 5.82 1.55
N ALA A 33 6.86 4.83 0.81
CA ALA A 33 7.73 3.97 0.01
C ALA A 33 8.49 4.77 -1.08
N GLY A 34 7.84 5.75 -1.69
CA GLY A 34 8.46 6.65 -2.66
C GLY A 34 9.51 7.56 -2.00
N LYS A 35 9.20 8.14 -0.84
CA LYS A 35 10.13 8.97 -0.04
C LYS A 35 11.34 8.19 0.43
N ALA A 36 11.18 6.91 0.73
CA ALA A 36 12.28 6.01 1.08
C ALA A 36 13.22 5.70 -0.11
N GLY A 37 12.89 6.14 -1.32
CA GLY A 37 13.67 5.88 -2.54
C GLY A 37 13.23 4.63 -3.29
N GLY A 38 12.06 4.09 -2.98
CA GLY A 38 11.53 2.84 -3.52
C GLY A 38 11.27 1.81 -2.42
N GLY A 39 10.44 0.82 -2.71
CA GLY A 39 10.05 -0.18 -1.72
C GLY A 39 8.90 -1.06 -2.16
N VAL A 40 8.50 -2.00 -1.31
CA VAL A 40 7.38 -2.90 -1.60
C VAL A 40 6.22 -2.55 -0.68
N VAL A 41 5.10 -2.11 -1.24
CA VAL A 41 3.85 -1.96 -0.51
C VAL A 41 3.12 -3.30 -0.52
N TYR A 42 2.97 -3.94 0.64
CA TYR A 42 2.32 -5.23 0.76
C TYR A 42 0.87 -5.08 1.20
N ALA A 43 -0.02 -5.65 0.40
CA ALA A 43 -1.44 -5.76 0.66
C ALA A 43 -1.79 -7.22 0.98
N PRO A 44 -2.02 -7.58 2.26
CA PRO A 44 -2.47 -8.92 2.62
C PRO A 44 -3.86 -9.22 2.04
N ARG A 45 -4.27 -10.49 2.03
CA ARG A 45 -5.59 -10.89 1.52
C ARG A 45 -6.69 -10.07 2.20
N GLY A 46 -7.49 -9.41 1.37
CA GLY A 46 -8.53 -8.48 1.79
C GLY A 46 -9.23 -7.90 0.57
N ASN A 47 -10.41 -7.33 0.79
CA ASN A 47 -11.16 -6.63 -0.24
C ASN A 47 -10.91 -5.14 -0.03
N TYR A 48 -9.99 -4.55 -0.79
CA TYR A 48 -9.67 -3.13 -0.63
C TYR A 48 -10.56 -2.28 -1.52
N LEU A 49 -11.32 -1.37 -0.92
CA LEU A 49 -12.15 -0.46 -1.68
C LEU A 49 -11.32 0.77 -2.06
N PHE A 50 -11.18 0.99 -3.36
CA PHE A 50 -10.58 2.19 -3.92
C PHE A 50 -11.67 3.01 -4.62
N THR A 51 -12.11 4.07 -3.98
CA THR A 51 -13.08 5.02 -4.57
C THR A 51 -12.43 6.10 -5.41
N GLY A 52 -11.09 6.20 -5.37
CA GLY A 52 -10.32 7.23 -6.07
C GLY A 52 -9.12 6.67 -6.83
N HIS A 53 -8.22 7.58 -7.19
CA HIS A 53 -6.98 7.26 -7.89
C HIS A 53 -5.83 7.04 -6.91
N LEU A 54 -4.95 6.12 -7.25
CA LEU A 54 -3.71 5.86 -6.51
C LEU A 54 -2.53 6.28 -7.36
N VAL A 55 -1.69 7.15 -6.81
CA VAL A 55 -0.43 7.57 -7.45
C VAL A 55 0.67 6.66 -6.92
N VAL A 56 1.21 5.83 -7.81
CA VAL A 56 2.34 4.93 -7.51
C VAL A 56 3.64 5.64 -7.93
N PRO A 57 4.54 5.95 -6.98
CA PRO A 57 5.84 6.54 -7.30
C PRO A 57 6.76 5.55 -8.02
N ASN A 58 7.76 6.09 -8.72
CA ASN A 58 8.79 5.27 -9.35
C ASN A 58 9.60 4.48 -8.30
N GLY A 59 9.88 3.21 -8.59
CA GLY A 59 10.60 2.32 -7.67
C GLY A 59 9.74 1.71 -6.57
N VAL A 60 8.43 1.98 -6.55
CA VAL A 60 7.49 1.36 -5.61
C VAL A 60 6.78 0.19 -6.28
N THR A 61 6.76 -0.97 -5.62
CA THR A 61 6.06 -2.17 -6.07
C THR A 61 4.88 -2.45 -5.15
N LEU A 62 3.67 -2.49 -5.69
CA LEU A 62 2.51 -2.94 -4.93
C LEU A 62 2.34 -4.45 -5.09
N LYS A 63 2.41 -5.20 -3.99
CA LYS A 63 2.29 -6.66 -3.98
C LYS A 63 1.09 -7.10 -3.15
N GLY A 64 0.12 -7.72 -3.83
CA GLY A 64 -0.97 -8.46 -3.21
C GLY A 64 -0.65 -9.95 -3.06
N VAL A 65 -1.50 -10.66 -2.31
CA VAL A 65 -1.56 -12.14 -2.21
C VAL A 65 -2.89 -12.65 -2.75
#